data_AF-A0A6P1XYQ3-F1
#
_entry.id   AF-A0A6P1XYQ3-F1
#
_cell.length_a   1.000
_cell.length_b   1.000
_cell.length_c   1.000
_cell.angle_alpha   90.00
_cell.angle_beta   90.00
_cell.angle_gamma   90.00
#
_symmetry.space_group_name_H-M   'P 1'
#
loop_
_entity.id
_entity.type
_entity.pdbx_description
1 polymer ?
#
loop_
_entity_poly.entity_id
_entity_poly.type
_entity_poly.pdbx_seq_one_letter_code
_entity_poly.pdbx_strand_id
1 'polypeptide(L)'
;MLIVALILLCINIILMIVFYRKTSHNFSQNAYRDRIREEVNRLIIDIEHESDHAVTVLEDKIQQIEKLLADTDKHIALVEQEHEKWRMQKDFLGSRRTLQQEDTEPAVDTKKNTVMIYKKPIGIPEAAAKVSPLLNPREQVVELARQGFSIDFIAEKIDLPLGEIALILSIGG
;
A
#
# COMPACT_ATOMS: atom_id res chain seq x y z
N MET A 1 -3.75 -14.93 89.19
CA MET A 1 -4.33 -15.74 88.11
C MET A 1 -5.62 -15.15 87.54
N LEU A 2 -6.65 -14.85 88.36
CA LEU A 2 -7.92 -14.28 87.86
C LEU A 2 -7.79 -12.90 87.19
N ILE A 3 -6.97 -12.01 87.75
CA ILE A 3 -6.76 -10.65 87.19
C ILE A 3 -6.14 -10.71 85.79
N VAL A 4 -5.15 -11.58 85.59
CA VAL A 4 -4.49 -11.78 84.29
C VAL A 4 -5.48 -12.36 83.26
N ALA A 5 -6.33 -13.31 83.68
CA ALA A 5 -7.39 -13.85 82.83
C ALA A 5 -8.42 -12.79 82.42
N LEU A 6 -8.81 -11.90 83.33
CA LEU A 6 -9.74 -10.80 83.05
C LEU A 6 -9.17 -9.80 82.04
N ILE A 7 -7.88 -9.45 82.18
CA ILE A 7 -7.18 -8.55 81.25
C ILE A 7 -7.09 -9.17 79.85
N LEU A 8 -6.74 -10.46 79.75
CA LEU A 8 -6.70 -11.17 78.48
C LEU A 8 -8.09 -11.23 77.80
N LEU A 9 -9.16 -11.42 78.57
CA LEU A 9 -10.53 -11.42 78.07
C LEU A 9 -10.92 -10.04 77.52
N CYS A 10 -10.60 -8.96 78.23
CA CYS A 10 -10.85 -7.60 77.75
C CYS A 10 -10.11 -7.31 76.44
N ILE A 11 -8.82 -7.69 76.34
CA ILE A 11 -8.02 -7.49 75.13
C ILE A 11 -8.61 -8.29 73.95
N ASN A 12 -9.05 -9.52 74.18
CA ASN A 12 -9.65 -10.36 73.16
C ASN A 12 -10.97 -9.76 72.62
N ILE A 13 -11.85 -9.27 73.50
CA ILE A 13 -13.09 -8.57 73.12
C ILE A 13 -12.79 -7.34 72.27
N ILE A 14 -11.80 -6.53 72.67
CA ILE A 14 -11.41 -5.32 71.91
C ILE A 14 -10.88 -5.72 70.53
N LEU A 15 -10.01 -6.72 70.46
CA LEU A 15 -9.49 -7.25 69.19
C LEU A 15 -10.62 -7.78 68.30
N MET A 16 -11.61 -8.47 68.86
CA MET A 16 -12.76 -8.96 68.11
C MET A 16 -13.58 -7.83 67.49
N ILE A 17 -13.84 -6.76 68.25
CA ILE A 17 -14.57 -5.58 67.77
C ILE A 17 -13.77 -4.86 66.66
N VAL A 18 -12.48 -4.66 66.87
CA VAL A 18 -11.60 -4.01 65.87
C VAL A 18 -11.51 -4.86 64.60
N PHE A 19 -11.34 -6.17 64.74
CA PHE A 19 -11.28 -7.10 63.62
C PHE A 19 -12.59 -7.12 62.84
N TYR A 20 -13.74 -7.16 63.53
CA TYR A 20 -15.05 -7.11 62.87
C TYR A 20 -15.25 -5.81 62.11
N ARG A 21 -14.90 -4.65 62.70
CA ARG A 21 -15.01 -3.35 62.00
C ARG A 21 -14.06 -3.26 60.81
N LYS A 22 -12.81 -3.67 60.96
CA LYS A 22 -11.80 -3.60 59.89
C LYS A 22 -12.15 -4.55 58.74
N THR A 23 -12.54 -5.78 59.03
CA THR A 23 -12.93 -6.76 58.01
C THR A 23 -14.22 -6.35 57.32
N SER A 24 -15.24 -5.90 58.05
CA SER A 24 -16.51 -5.45 57.46
C SER A 24 -16.33 -4.24 56.53
N HIS A 25 -15.43 -3.31 56.87
CA HIS A 25 -15.14 -2.15 56.02
C HIS A 25 -14.36 -2.53 54.74
N ASN A 26 -13.38 -3.43 54.83
CA ASN A 26 -12.56 -3.82 53.67
C ASN A 26 -13.24 -4.88 52.78
N PHE A 27 -14.16 -5.68 53.33
CA PHE A 27 -14.90 -6.73 52.62
C PHE A 27 -16.39 -6.40 52.41
N SER A 28 -16.78 -5.12 52.47
CA SER A 28 -18.12 -4.74 52.02
C SER A 28 -18.20 -4.89 50.51
N GLN A 29 -19.04 -5.82 50.02
CA GLN A 29 -19.32 -6.03 48.59
C GLN A 29 -19.64 -4.73 47.83
N ASN A 30 -20.13 -3.71 48.54
CA ASN A 30 -20.42 -2.40 48.00
C ASN A 30 -19.16 -1.69 47.46
N ALA A 31 -18.03 -1.78 48.17
CA ALA A 31 -16.78 -1.15 47.72
C ALA A 31 -16.24 -1.77 46.43
N TYR A 32 -16.42 -3.09 46.25
CA TYR A 32 -16.05 -3.78 45.01
C TYR A 32 -16.98 -3.39 43.86
N ARG A 33 -18.30 -3.36 44.10
CA ARG A 33 -19.27 -2.95 43.09
C ARG A 33 -19.02 -1.50 42.63
N ASP A 34 -18.74 -0.61 43.57
CA ASP A 34 -18.52 0.80 43.26
C ASP A 34 -17.20 0.99 42.47
N ARG A 35 -16.15 0.23 42.80
CA ARG A 35 -14.92 0.17 41.97
C ARG A 35 -15.17 -0.36 40.56
N ILE A 36 -15.97 -1.42 40.41
CA ILE A 36 -16.29 -1.97 39.08
C ILE A 36 -17.08 -0.94 38.26
N ARG A 37 -18.05 -0.25 38.87
CA ARG A 37 -18.80 0.80 38.18
C ARG A 37 -17.90 1.95 37.75
N GLU A 38 -16.96 2.36 38.61
CA GLU A 38 -15.99 3.41 38.29
C GLU A 38 -15.08 2.99 37.13
N GLU A 39 -14.58 1.76 37.15
CA GLU A 39 -13.74 1.22 36.07
C GLU A 39 -14.50 1.11 34.75
N VAL A 40 -15.76 0.65 34.79
CA VAL A 40 -16.63 0.61 33.60
C VAL A 40 -16.90 2.01 33.07
N ASN A 41 -17.14 2.99 33.95
CA ASN A 41 -17.37 4.37 33.55
C ASN A 41 -16.12 4.99 32.90
N ARG A 42 -14.94 4.72 33.47
CA ARG A 42 -13.65 5.10 32.87
C ARG A 42 -13.47 4.44 31.50
N LEU A 43 -13.76 3.14 31.37
CA LEU A 43 -13.66 2.44 30.10
C LEU A 43 -14.63 3.01 29.05
N ILE A 44 -15.84 3.39 29.44
CA ILE A 44 -16.80 4.03 28.52
C ILE A 44 -16.23 5.35 28.01
N ILE A 45 -15.64 6.17 28.89
CA ILE A 45 -15.01 7.45 28.51
C ILE A 45 -13.82 7.21 27.58
N ASP A 46 -12.97 6.21 27.88
CA ASP A 46 -11.82 5.89 27.03
C ASP A 46 -12.27 5.40 25.64
N ILE A 47 -13.32 4.58 25.57
CA ILE A 47 -13.90 4.11 24.31
C ILE A 47 -14.53 5.28 23.53
N GLU A 48 -15.26 6.17 24.19
CA GLU A 48 -15.86 7.34 23.56
C GLU A 48 -14.78 8.22 22.93
N HIS A 49 -13.72 8.51 23.68
CA HIS A 49 -12.61 9.32 23.21
C HIS A 49 -11.86 8.68 22.04
N GLU A 50 -11.51 7.40 22.15
CA GLU A 50 -10.80 6.69 21.08
C GLU A 50 -11.70 6.52 19.83
N SER A 51 -13.00 6.33 20.02
CA SER A 51 -13.96 6.23 18.91
C SER A 51 -14.11 7.56 18.18
N ASP A 52 -14.23 8.69 18.89
CA ASP A 52 -14.30 10.02 18.29
C ASP A 52 -13.02 10.35 17.50
N HIS A 53 -11.86 9.96 18.04
CA HIS A 53 -10.59 10.09 17.33
C HIS A 53 -10.56 9.24 16.05
N ALA A 54 -10.97 7.96 16.15
CA ALA A 54 -11.01 7.07 15.00
C ALA A 54 -11.99 7.57 13.90
N VAL A 55 -13.14 8.12 14.29
CA VAL A 55 -14.09 8.75 13.36
C VAL A 55 -13.47 9.96 12.68
N THR A 56 -12.77 10.81 13.42
CA THR A 56 -12.07 11.99 12.86
C THR A 56 -11.02 11.56 11.84
N VAL A 57 -10.22 10.54 12.16
CA VAL A 57 -9.20 10.01 11.25
C VAL A 57 -9.84 9.41 10.00
N LEU A 58 -10.96 8.70 10.15
CA LEU A 58 -11.71 8.14 9.02
C LEU A 58 -12.23 9.25 8.09
N GLU A 59 -12.82 10.30 8.66
CA GLU A 59 -13.31 11.47 7.91
C GLU A 59 -12.18 12.13 7.12
N ASP A 60 -11.04 12.39 7.76
CA ASP A 60 -9.86 12.96 7.09
C ASP A 60 -9.34 12.07 5.94
N LYS A 61 -9.41 10.74 6.11
CA LYS A 61 -9.01 9.79 5.08
C LYS A 61 -10.00 9.73 3.93
N ILE A 62 -11.30 9.81 4.20
CA ILE A 62 -12.34 9.90 3.17
C ILE A 62 -12.10 11.15 2.31
N GLN A 63 -11.87 12.31 2.94
CA GLN A 63 -11.58 13.55 2.22
C GLN A 63 -10.28 13.49 1.41
N GLN A 64 -9.23 12.84 1.94
CA GLN A 64 -8.00 12.60 1.19
C GLN A 64 -8.24 11.73 -0.05
N ILE A 65 -9.02 10.66 0.08
CA ILE A 65 -9.37 9.76 -1.03
C ILE A 65 -10.19 10.50 -2.08
N GLU A 66 -11.20 11.28 -1.67
CA GLU A 66 -12.00 12.08 -2.59
C GLU A 66 -11.15 13.05 -3.40
N LYS A 67 -10.20 13.73 -2.74
CA LYS A 67 -9.26 14.63 -3.42
C LYS A 67 -8.37 13.91 -4.42
N LEU A 68 -7.83 12.75 -4.05
CA LEU A 68 -6.99 11.94 -4.94
C LEU A 68 -7.80 11.37 -6.11
N LEU A 69 -9.07 11.01 -5.87
CA LEU A 69 -9.98 10.55 -6.92
C LEU A 69 -10.26 11.67 -7.92
N ALA A 70 -10.59 12.87 -7.44
CA ALA A 70 -10.83 14.03 -8.30
C ALA A 70 -9.60 14.41 -9.14
N ASP A 71 -8.40 14.31 -8.56
CA ASP A 71 -7.15 14.54 -9.30
C ASP A 71 -6.94 13.46 -10.36
N THR A 72 -7.16 12.19 -10.01
CA THR A 72 -7.08 11.06 -10.94
C THR A 72 -8.07 11.22 -12.10
N ASP A 73 -9.32 11.59 -11.81
CA ASP A 73 -10.34 11.86 -12.83
C ASP A 73 -9.92 12.99 -13.79
N LYS A 74 -9.33 14.05 -13.25
CA LYS A 74 -8.77 15.13 -14.07
C LYS A 74 -7.62 14.64 -14.95
N HIS A 75 -6.74 13.79 -14.42
CA HIS A 75 -5.66 13.17 -15.20
C HIS A 75 -6.21 12.26 -16.30
N ILE A 76 -7.24 11.46 -16.02
CA ILE A 76 -7.92 10.62 -17.02
C ILE A 76 -8.52 11.48 -18.14
N ALA A 77 -9.23 12.55 -17.80
CA ALA A 77 -9.84 13.45 -18.79
C ALA A 77 -8.79 14.10 -19.71
N LEU A 78 -7.63 14.49 -19.15
CA LEU A 78 -6.53 15.04 -19.95
C LEU A 78 -5.92 14.00 -20.89
N VAL A 79 -5.71 12.77 -20.40
CA VAL A 79 -5.19 11.65 -21.21
C VAL A 79 -6.16 11.29 -22.34
N GLU A 80 -7.47 11.28 -22.06
CA GLU A 80 -8.50 11.04 -23.07
C GLU A 80 -8.47 12.12 -24.17
N GLN A 81 -8.38 13.39 -23.78
CA GLN A 81 -8.26 14.50 -24.72
C GLN A 81 -7.00 14.40 -25.60
N GLU A 82 -5.87 13.96 -25.03
CA GLU A 82 -4.65 13.73 -25.82
C GLU A 82 -4.84 12.54 -26.77
N HIS A 83 -5.40 11.43 -26.26
CA HIS A 83 -5.65 10.23 -27.04
C HIS A 83 -6.57 10.49 -28.25
N GLU A 84 -7.61 11.31 -28.08
CA GLU A 84 -8.48 11.75 -29.18
C GLU A 84 -7.72 12.55 -30.25
N LYS A 85 -6.81 13.44 -29.86
CA LYS A 85 -5.95 14.18 -30.81
C LYS A 85 -5.04 13.24 -31.59
N TRP A 86 -4.40 12.29 -30.91
CA TRP A 86 -3.58 11.25 -31.55
C TRP A 86 -4.42 10.38 -32.49
N ARG A 87 -5.65 10.01 -32.09
CA ARG A 87 -6.58 9.24 -32.92
C ARG A 87 -6.97 10.00 -34.18
N MET A 88 -7.40 11.27 -34.06
CA MET A 88 -7.72 12.12 -35.21
C MET A 88 -6.55 12.26 -36.18
N GLN A 89 -5.33 12.43 -35.67
CA GLN A 89 -4.14 12.51 -36.52
C GLN A 89 -3.86 11.18 -37.23
N LYS A 90 -4.00 10.06 -36.51
CA LYS A 90 -3.81 8.71 -37.09
C LYS A 90 -4.87 8.41 -38.16
N ASP A 91 -6.12 8.78 -37.92
CA ASP A 91 -7.21 8.57 -38.88
C ASP A 91 -7.01 9.43 -40.14
N PHE A 92 -6.59 10.69 -39.99
CA PHE A 92 -6.24 11.54 -41.14
C PHE A 92 -5.09 10.97 -41.98
N LEU A 93 -4.05 10.44 -41.33
CA LEU A 93 -2.94 9.77 -42.01
C LEU A 93 -3.38 8.44 -42.65
N GLY A 94 -4.30 7.72 -42.01
CA GLY A 94 -4.92 6.49 -42.51
C GLY A 94 -5.74 6.73 -43.77
N SER A 95 -6.66 7.70 -43.75
CA SER A 95 -7.51 8.05 -44.90
C SER A 95 -6.70 8.52 -46.12
N ARG A 96 -5.55 9.19 -45.93
CA ARG A 96 -4.65 9.51 -47.04
C ARG A 96 -3.97 8.28 -47.63
N ARG A 97 -3.61 7.29 -46.79
CA ARG A 97 -3.05 6.01 -47.30
C ARG A 97 -4.10 5.21 -48.06
N THR A 98 -5.35 5.16 -47.59
CA THR A 98 -6.41 4.41 -48.28
C THR A 98 -6.78 5.05 -49.61
N LEU A 99 -6.82 6.39 -49.70
CA LEU A 99 -7.00 7.08 -50.99
C LEU A 99 -5.85 6.78 -51.96
N GLN A 100 -4.62 6.64 -51.46
CA GLN A 100 -3.46 6.29 -52.26
C GLN A 100 -3.42 4.79 -52.64
N GLN A 101 -4.31 3.98 -52.08
CA GLN A 101 -4.39 2.53 -52.32
C GLN A 101 -5.60 2.14 -53.19
N GLU A 102 -6.59 3.02 -53.38
CA GLU A 102 -7.67 2.84 -54.36
C GLU A 102 -7.26 3.16 -55.82
N ASP A 103 -6.16 3.89 -56.03
CA ASP A 103 -5.62 4.18 -57.38
C ASP A 103 -4.60 3.13 -57.88
N THR A 104 -4.51 1.94 -57.27
CA THR A 104 -3.58 0.90 -57.73
C THR A 104 -4.13 -0.50 -57.53
N GLU A 105 -4.85 -0.99 -58.54
CA GLU A 105 -4.81 -2.42 -58.88
C GLU A 105 -3.34 -2.85 -59.04
N PRO A 106 -2.90 -4.01 -58.50
CA PRO A 106 -1.53 -4.45 -58.67
C PRO A 106 -1.38 -5.13 -60.04
N ALA A 107 -1.07 -4.33 -61.07
CA ALA A 107 -0.23 -4.81 -62.16
C ALA A 107 1.24 -4.68 -61.74
N VAL A 108 1.91 -5.83 -61.73
CA VAL A 108 3.35 -6.02 -61.53
C VAL A 108 4.15 -5.06 -62.41
N ASP A 109 5.01 -4.20 -61.83
CA ASP A 109 6.42 -4.19 -62.24
C ASP A 109 7.35 -3.47 -61.24
N THR A 110 8.55 -4.01 -61.19
CA THR A 110 9.68 -3.68 -60.35
C THR A 110 10.34 -2.38 -60.83
N LYS A 111 10.35 -1.32 -60.02
CA LYS A 111 11.44 -0.34 -60.08
C LYS A 111 11.67 0.37 -58.75
N LYS A 112 12.84 0.06 -58.18
CA LYS A 112 13.50 0.75 -57.08
C LYS A 112 13.47 2.26 -57.30
N ASN A 113 12.80 2.99 -56.41
CA ASN A 113 13.11 4.39 -56.17
C ASN A 113 13.31 4.58 -54.67
N THR A 114 14.56 4.43 -54.26
CA THR A 114 15.04 4.63 -52.89
C THR A 114 14.95 6.11 -52.57
N VAL A 115 13.95 6.50 -51.77
CA VAL A 115 13.91 7.82 -51.14
C VAL A 115 14.95 7.82 -50.02
N MET A 116 16.02 8.59 -50.19
CA MET A 116 17.08 8.78 -49.19
C MET A 116 16.53 9.60 -48.02
N ILE A 117 16.18 8.92 -46.93
CA ILE A 117 15.79 9.54 -45.66
C ILE A 117 17.07 9.97 -44.94
N TYR A 118 17.35 11.28 -44.92
CA TYR A 118 18.39 11.85 -44.06
C TYR A 118 17.92 11.83 -42.60
N LYS A 119 18.26 10.78 -41.86
CA LYS A 119 18.18 10.80 -40.40
C LYS A 119 19.51 11.37 -39.87
N LYS A 120 19.44 12.54 -39.23
CA LYS A 120 20.53 13.15 -38.47
C LYS A 120 21.09 12.10 -37.48
N PRO A 121 22.37 11.69 -37.56
CA PRO A 121 22.92 10.71 -36.64
C PRO A 121 23.14 11.38 -35.29
N ILE A 122 22.30 11.03 -34.32
CA ILE A 122 22.66 11.16 -32.91
C ILE A 122 23.58 9.98 -32.63
N GLY A 123 24.85 10.30 -32.34
CA GLY A 123 25.89 9.32 -32.11
C GLY A 123 25.48 8.31 -31.04
N ILE A 124 25.50 7.04 -31.45
CA ILE A 124 25.53 5.89 -30.56
C ILE A 124 26.99 5.46 -30.58
N PRO A 125 27.67 5.33 -29.43
CA PRO A 125 28.91 4.56 -29.39
C PRO A 125 28.54 3.09 -29.65
N GLU A 126 28.80 2.64 -30.87
CA GLU A 126 28.96 1.21 -31.17
C GLU A 126 30.21 0.72 -30.43
N ALA A 127 29.99 0.14 -29.26
CA ALA A 127 30.90 -0.84 -28.70
C ALA A 127 30.06 -1.97 -28.09
N ALA A 128 30.07 -3.09 -28.81
CA ALA A 128 29.64 -4.44 -28.42
C ALA A 128 28.18 -4.83 -28.71
N ALA A 129 27.88 -4.93 -30.01
CA ALA A 129 27.22 -6.14 -30.50
C ALA A 129 28.06 -7.37 -30.11
N LYS A 130 27.64 -8.07 -29.05
CA LYS A 130 27.82 -9.52 -28.94
C LYS A 130 26.52 -10.10 -28.42
N VAL A 131 25.76 -10.67 -29.35
CA VAL A 131 24.93 -11.82 -29.04
C VAL A 131 25.90 -12.87 -28.47
N SER A 132 25.78 -13.14 -27.17
CA SER A 132 26.30 -14.36 -26.56
C SER A 132 25.14 -15.01 -25.80
N PRO A 133 24.96 -16.32 -25.95
CA PRO A 133 23.82 -17.05 -25.41
C PRO A 133 24.00 -17.22 -23.90
N LEU A 134 22.88 -17.35 -23.16
CA LEU A 134 22.85 -17.65 -21.72
C LEU A 134 23.37 -16.54 -20.79
N LEU A 135 22.67 -15.40 -20.72
CA LEU A 135 22.67 -14.64 -19.47
C LEU A 135 21.67 -15.31 -18.53
N ASN A 136 22.13 -15.65 -17.33
CA ASN A 136 21.34 -16.35 -16.33
C ASN A 136 20.11 -15.49 -15.99
N PRO A 137 18.87 -16.02 -16.01
CA PRO A 137 17.66 -15.24 -15.73
C PRO A 137 17.77 -14.46 -14.42
N ARG A 138 18.54 -14.96 -13.45
CA ARG A 138 18.83 -14.29 -12.19
C ARG A 138 19.62 -12.99 -12.34
N GLU A 139 20.65 -12.97 -13.20
CA GLU A 139 21.47 -11.77 -13.42
C GLU A 139 20.66 -10.67 -14.10
N GLN A 140 19.77 -11.06 -15.03
CA GLN A 140 18.90 -10.12 -15.72
C GLN A 140 17.86 -9.48 -14.79
N VAL A 141 17.33 -10.24 -13.83
CA VAL A 141 16.46 -9.70 -12.76
C VAL A 141 17.20 -8.67 -11.91
N VAL A 142 18.44 -8.96 -11.50
CA VAL A 142 19.26 -8.07 -10.67
C VAL A 142 19.64 -6.80 -11.42
N GLU A 143 20.00 -6.89 -12.71
CA GLU A 143 20.32 -5.70 -13.51
C GLU A 143 19.11 -4.78 -13.72
N LEU A 144 17.93 -5.35 -14.01
CA LEU A 144 16.72 -4.55 -14.19
C LEU A 144 16.26 -3.92 -12.87
N ALA A 145 16.39 -4.61 -11.75
CA ALA A 145 16.11 -4.03 -10.44
C ALA A 145 17.12 -2.92 -10.08
N ARG A 146 18.41 -3.09 -10.41
CA ARG A 146 19.43 -2.05 -10.24
C ARG A 146 19.18 -0.83 -11.11
N GLN A 147 18.58 -1.01 -12.28
CA GLN A 147 18.12 0.07 -13.17
C GLN A 147 16.86 0.78 -12.64
N GLY A 148 16.28 0.31 -11.52
CA GLY A 148 15.13 0.93 -10.86
C GLY A 148 13.78 0.53 -11.47
N PHE A 149 13.72 -0.53 -12.27
CA PHE A 149 12.46 -1.06 -12.79
C PHE A 149 11.63 -1.73 -11.68
N SER A 150 10.31 -1.62 -11.80
CA SER A 150 9.37 -2.26 -10.87
C SER A 150 9.38 -3.78 -11.03
N ILE A 151 9.07 -4.49 -9.94
CA ILE A 151 9.04 -5.96 -9.90
C ILE A 151 8.05 -6.52 -10.94
N ASP A 152 6.91 -5.85 -11.12
CA ASP A 152 5.89 -6.22 -12.10
C ASP A 152 6.40 -6.09 -13.55
N PHE A 153 7.18 -5.05 -13.85
CA PHE A 153 7.78 -4.85 -15.17
C PHE A 153 8.88 -5.89 -15.47
N ILE A 154 9.62 -6.31 -14.44
CA ILE A 154 10.63 -7.36 -14.57
C ILE A 154 9.97 -8.71 -14.85
N ALA A 155 8.83 -8.99 -14.22
CA ALA A 155 8.05 -10.20 -14.44
C ALA A 155 7.51 -10.31 -15.88
N GLU A 156 6.99 -9.21 -16.42
CA GLU A 156 6.49 -9.16 -17.80
C GLU A 156 7.61 -9.37 -18.83
N LYS A 157 8.83 -8.92 -18.52
CA LYS A 157 9.96 -8.96 -19.48
C LYS A 157 10.75 -10.27 -19.47
N ILE A 158 10.80 -10.97 -18.33
CA ILE A 158 11.59 -12.21 -18.16
C ILE A 158 10.67 -13.46 -18.07
N ASP A 159 9.35 -13.29 -18.07
CA ASP A 159 8.35 -14.37 -17.98
C ASP A 159 8.55 -15.27 -16.74
N LEU A 160 8.97 -14.67 -15.61
CA LEU A 160 9.15 -15.34 -14.33
C LEU A 160 8.07 -14.89 -13.34
N PRO A 161 7.60 -15.78 -12.44
CA PRO A 161 6.60 -15.42 -11.46
C PRO A 161 7.16 -14.42 -10.45
N LEU A 162 6.31 -13.48 -9.99
CA LEU A 162 6.66 -12.42 -9.03
C LEU A 162 7.39 -12.96 -7.79
N GLY A 163 7.01 -14.15 -7.31
CA GLY A 163 7.63 -14.80 -6.17
C GLY A 163 9.09 -15.21 -6.40
N GLU A 164 9.44 -15.67 -7.60
CA GLU A 164 10.83 -16.04 -7.94
C GLU A 164 11.71 -14.80 -8.07
N ILE A 165 11.18 -13.70 -8.62
CA ILE A 165 11.88 -12.43 -8.78
C ILE A 165 12.16 -11.81 -7.41
N ALA A 166 11.16 -11.79 -6.51
CA ALA A 166 11.34 -11.32 -5.14
C ALA A 166 12.37 -12.16 -4.37
N LEU A 167 12.38 -13.48 -4.57
CA LEU A 167 13.36 -14.38 -3.95
C LEU A 167 14.78 -14.12 -4.46
N ILE A 168 14.95 -13.88 -5.77
CA ILE A 168 16.25 -13.56 -6.38
C ILE A 168 16.79 -12.23 -5.83
N LEU A 169 15.94 -11.21 -5.71
CA LEU A 169 16.34 -9.91 -5.14
C LEU A 169 16.66 -9.98 -3.65
N SER A 170 15.98 -10.86 -2.90
CA SER A 170 16.24 -11.09 -1.47
C SER A 170 17.57 -11.82 -1.22
N ILE A 171 17.98 -12.71 -2.12
CA ILE A 171 19.21 -13.51 -2.01
C ILE A 171 20.43 -12.82 -2.65
N GLY A 172 20.22 -12.01 -3.69
CA GLY A 172 21.27 -11.37 -4.48
C GLY A 172 21.49 -9.87 -4.22
N GLY A 173 20.75 -9.28 -3.27
CA GLY A 173 20.95 -7.92 -2.78
C GLY A 173 22.11 -7.79 -1.80
#